data_AF-A0A8X6H374-F1
#
_entry.id   AF-A0A8X6H374-F1
#
_cell.length_a   1.000
_cell.length_b   1.000
_cell.length_c   1.000
_cell.angle_alpha   90.00
_cell.angle_beta   90.00
_cell.angle_gamma   90.00
#
_symmetry.space_group_name_H-M   'P 1'
#
loop_
_entity.id
_entity.type
_entity.pdbx_description
1 polymer ?
#
loop_
_entity_poly.entity_id
_entity_poly.type
_entity_poly.pdbx_seq_one_letter_code
_entity_poly.pdbx_strand_id
1 'polypeptide(L)'
;MFLNYMENFIWELTTTSVLRTLAVFLASFFAARKWILYSKTTLPEPPGPRCLPIFGYLLQLKEDCHLKLTKLGKEYGSIYQIFLGSKRVVVISDPALLRHAFKQSVFSGRPDTGLTKLLEGYGIINSGGALWHEQRSFLHNVLREFGAKNMGPNKASLERNIQTQVSEFLSSLSEIEGSPVYIRPILARAVSNVVGSMLMSVTFKDDEGFKRLLYLIEEGFKLLTVAVPVNFMPILRYMPVVRYAYRKIESNKKETSAYFAEIAERHRRTLDPENVRDFVDAFFVEQQRAKSLNKETYFSDEQLHQVMGDVFSAGLETVTSTLEWSTLFLVTHKEVQTRVQEEIDRVIGSERIPELKDLPEMPYTEATILEVLRRANVIALGNSHATLDDTELGGYFIPKDTHVLPNLFAIHMDPNLWDSPEEFNPDRFLVNGRVVKPSFFMPFSVGRRTCVGDSLTKMEVFLFLTSLLQQFELRVPEGEDPPSLVGETHVSVTAKPFKICAVPREQELSS
;
A
#
# COMPACT_ATOMS: atom_id res chain seq x y z
N MET A 1 42.89 -16.64 -50.20
CA MET A 1 43.98 -16.32 -49.25
C MET A 1 43.47 -15.53 -48.04
N PHE A 2 42.75 -14.42 -48.23
CA PHE A 2 42.15 -13.64 -47.13
C PHE A 2 41.05 -14.39 -46.33
N LEU A 3 40.23 -15.20 -47.03
CA LEU A 3 39.19 -16.03 -46.40
C LEU A 3 39.76 -17.18 -45.55
N ASN A 4 40.83 -17.86 -45.99
CA ASN A 4 41.52 -18.87 -45.18
C ASN A 4 42.25 -18.25 -43.97
N TYR A 5 42.72 -17.01 -44.09
CA TYR A 5 43.34 -16.29 -42.97
C TYR A 5 42.29 -15.89 -41.92
N MET A 6 41.11 -15.48 -42.37
CA MET A 6 39.95 -15.22 -41.50
C MET A 6 39.43 -16.49 -40.82
N GLU A 7 39.31 -17.61 -41.54
CA GLU A 7 38.91 -18.88 -40.94
C GLU A 7 39.92 -19.38 -39.90
N ASN A 8 41.23 -19.31 -40.20
CA ASN A 8 42.27 -19.70 -39.23
C ASN A 8 42.37 -18.73 -38.05
N PHE A 9 42.16 -17.42 -38.26
CA PHE A 9 42.15 -16.42 -37.18
C PHE A 9 40.92 -16.58 -36.27
N ILE A 10 39.76 -16.93 -36.84
CA ILE A 10 38.53 -17.22 -36.10
C ILE A 10 38.61 -18.57 -35.36
N TRP A 11 39.34 -19.56 -35.90
CA TRP A 11 39.60 -20.84 -35.25
C TRP A 11 40.75 -20.83 -34.20
N GLU A 12 41.75 -19.95 -34.35
CA GLU A 12 42.82 -19.74 -33.35
C GLU A 12 42.38 -18.91 -32.14
N LEU A 13 41.27 -18.17 -32.24
CA LEU A 13 40.43 -17.83 -31.09
C LEU A 13 39.76 -19.10 -30.55
N THR A 14 40.61 -20.05 -30.14
CA THR A 14 40.22 -21.22 -29.38
C THR A 14 39.31 -20.78 -28.25
N THR A 15 38.22 -21.51 -28.02
CA THR A 15 37.32 -21.29 -26.89
C THR A 15 38.09 -21.08 -25.58
N THR A 16 39.27 -21.69 -25.44
CA THR A 16 40.22 -21.48 -24.34
C THR A 16 40.80 -20.07 -24.21
N SER A 17 41.14 -19.35 -25.29
CA SER A 17 41.69 -17.98 -25.20
C SER A 17 40.61 -16.96 -24.84
N VAL A 18 39.40 -17.13 -25.39
CA VAL A 18 38.21 -16.35 -25.02
C VAL A 18 37.84 -16.58 -23.56
N LEU A 19 37.79 -17.84 -23.12
CA LEU A 19 37.48 -18.19 -21.72
C LEU A 19 38.53 -17.65 -20.74
N ARG A 20 39.84 -17.70 -21.09
CA ARG A 20 40.90 -17.13 -20.26
C ARG A 20 40.80 -15.61 -20.16
N THR A 21 40.55 -14.93 -21.27
CA THR A 21 40.41 -13.47 -21.29
C THR A 21 39.19 -13.04 -20.48
N LEU A 22 38.06 -13.75 -20.63
CA LEU A 22 36.86 -13.52 -19.85
C LEU A 22 37.11 -13.78 -18.35
N ALA A 23 37.83 -14.85 -18.00
CA ALA A 23 38.16 -15.16 -16.61
C ALA A 23 39.06 -14.08 -15.98
N VAL A 24 40.08 -13.59 -16.70
CA VAL A 24 40.96 -12.50 -16.23
C VAL A 24 40.16 -11.20 -16.09
N PHE A 25 39.29 -10.87 -17.05
CA PHE A 25 38.42 -9.70 -16.96
C PHE A 25 37.47 -9.77 -15.77
N LEU A 26 36.82 -10.92 -15.54
CA LEU A 26 35.94 -11.11 -14.39
C LEU A 26 36.73 -11.02 -13.08
N ALA A 27 37.89 -11.65 -12.99
CA ALA A 27 38.74 -11.60 -11.80
C ALA A 27 39.21 -10.17 -11.49
N SER A 28 39.69 -9.42 -12.49
CA SER A 28 40.10 -8.03 -12.32
C SER A 28 38.92 -7.11 -11.98
N PHE A 29 37.75 -7.33 -12.59
CA PHE A 29 36.51 -6.63 -12.25
C PHE A 29 36.08 -6.87 -10.81
N PHE A 30 36.06 -8.13 -10.35
CA PHE A 30 35.72 -8.46 -8.96
C PHE A 30 36.76 -7.93 -7.96
N ALA A 31 38.05 -7.96 -8.31
CA ALA A 31 39.12 -7.40 -7.50
C ALA A 31 39.01 -5.87 -7.40
N ALA A 32 38.78 -5.17 -8.52
CA ALA A 32 38.57 -3.73 -8.54
C ALA A 32 37.32 -3.33 -7.76
N ARG A 33 36.21 -4.07 -7.91
CA ARG A 33 34.99 -3.85 -7.13
C ARG A 33 35.24 -4.03 -5.64
N LYS A 34 35.91 -5.11 -5.22
CA LYS A 34 36.29 -5.31 -3.81
C LYS A 34 37.20 -4.19 -3.32
N TRP A 35 38.19 -3.77 -4.11
CA TRP A 35 39.10 -2.70 -3.73
C TRP A 35 38.39 -1.35 -3.57
N ILE A 36 37.48 -1.00 -4.49
CA ILE A 36 36.62 0.18 -4.37
C ILE A 36 35.77 0.11 -3.09
N LEU A 37 35.16 -1.04 -2.79
CA LEU A 37 34.39 -1.23 -1.56
C LEU A 37 35.28 -1.10 -0.31
N TYR A 38 36.44 -1.76 -0.27
CA TYR A 38 37.41 -1.65 0.84
C TYR A 38 37.94 -0.23 1.02
N SER A 39 38.10 0.53 -0.06
CA SER A 39 38.51 1.95 0.02
C SER A 39 37.43 2.85 0.60
N LYS A 40 36.16 2.44 0.50
CA LYS A 40 35.01 3.18 1.02
C LYS A 40 34.70 2.83 2.47
N THR A 41 34.84 1.57 2.88
CA THR A 41 34.42 1.10 4.20
C THR A 41 35.10 -0.22 4.60
N THR A 42 35.22 -0.44 5.91
CA THR A 42 35.63 -1.72 6.49
C THR A 42 34.44 -2.63 6.82
N LEU A 43 33.21 -2.13 6.72
CA LEU A 43 32.00 -2.88 7.01
C LEU A 43 31.66 -3.87 5.89
N PRO A 44 31.12 -5.06 6.22
CA PRO A 44 30.66 -6.01 5.23
C PRO A 44 29.39 -5.52 4.51
N GLU A 45 29.13 -6.09 3.34
CA GLU A 45 27.82 -5.97 2.68
C GLU A 45 26.81 -6.94 3.33
N PRO A 46 25.49 -6.66 3.29
CA PRO A 46 24.49 -7.62 3.75
C PRO A 46 24.64 -8.98 3.07
N PRO A 47 24.35 -10.09 3.78
CA PRO A 47 24.37 -11.43 3.20
C PRO A 47 23.30 -11.56 2.11
N GLY A 48 23.41 -12.55 1.23
CA GLY A 48 22.41 -12.75 0.18
C GLY A 48 22.68 -13.96 -0.72
N PRO A 49 21.65 -14.43 -1.45
CA PRO A 49 21.78 -15.57 -2.34
C PRO A 49 22.72 -15.29 -3.50
N ARG A 50 23.30 -16.38 -4.03
CA ARG A 50 24.06 -16.31 -5.29
C ARG A 50 23.12 -15.87 -6.41
N CYS A 51 23.51 -14.80 -7.09
CA CYS A 51 22.73 -14.16 -8.13
C CYS A 51 23.25 -14.57 -9.51
N LEU A 52 22.34 -14.75 -10.48
CA LEU A 52 22.73 -14.97 -11.87
C LEU A 52 23.38 -13.69 -12.44
N PRO A 53 24.40 -13.81 -13.29
CA PRO A 53 24.93 -12.64 -14.01
C PRO A 53 23.81 -11.93 -14.76
N ILE A 54 23.81 -10.59 -14.72
CA ILE A 54 22.87 -9.69 -15.41
C ILE A 54 21.43 -9.71 -14.84
N PHE A 55 20.82 -10.89 -14.65
CA PHE A 55 19.43 -11.03 -14.18
C PHE A 55 19.28 -10.94 -12.66
N GLY A 56 20.34 -11.24 -11.93
CA GLY A 56 20.29 -11.29 -10.48
C GLY A 56 19.40 -12.43 -9.96
N TYR A 57 18.45 -12.09 -9.11
CA TYR A 57 17.42 -12.95 -8.55
C TYR A 57 16.03 -12.72 -9.18
N LEU A 58 15.96 -11.92 -10.26
CA LEU A 58 14.68 -11.49 -10.84
C LEU A 58 13.85 -12.66 -11.39
N LEU A 59 14.48 -13.66 -12.02
CA LEU A 59 13.79 -14.82 -12.59
C LEU A 59 13.26 -15.79 -11.52
N GLN A 60 13.83 -15.73 -10.32
CA GLN A 60 13.43 -16.54 -9.17
C GLN A 60 12.30 -15.89 -8.36
N LEU A 61 12.03 -14.60 -8.58
CA LEU A 61 10.84 -13.93 -8.06
C LEU A 61 9.66 -14.21 -9.00
N LYS A 62 8.84 -15.19 -8.62
CA LYS A 62 7.55 -15.47 -9.25
C LYS A 62 6.44 -14.67 -8.55
N GLU A 63 5.19 -14.99 -8.88
CA GLU A 63 4.01 -14.62 -8.08
C GLU A 63 4.26 -14.90 -6.59
N ASP A 64 3.72 -14.05 -5.71
CA ASP A 64 3.94 -14.04 -4.26
C ASP A 64 5.37 -13.73 -3.80
N CYS A 65 5.93 -12.64 -4.35
CA CYS A 65 7.26 -12.15 -4.02
C CYS A 65 7.51 -12.02 -2.51
N HIS A 66 6.52 -11.58 -1.74
CA HIS A 66 6.60 -11.44 -0.29
C HIS A 66 6.88 -12.76 0.43
N LEU A 67 6.27 -13.88 -0.01
CA LEU A 67 6.54 -15.21 0.54
C LEU A 67 7.97 -15.67 0.23
N LYS A 68 8.43 -15.44 -1.01
CA LYS A 68 9.78 -15.85 -1.42
C LYS A 68 10.86 -15.05 -0.68
N LEU A 69 10.64 -13.75 -0.50
CA LEU A 69 11.52 -12.88 0.28
C LEU A 69 11.53 -13.31 1.75
N THR A 70 10.37 -13.64 2.32
CA THR A 70 10.29 -14.17 3.70
C THR A 70 11.10 -15.46 3.87
N LYS A 71 11.08 -16.37 2.89
CA LYS A 71 11.91 -17.58 2.89
C LYS A 71 13.42 -17.26 2.85
N LEU A 72 13.83 -16.26 2.08
CA LEU A 72 15.24 -15.82 2.06
C LEU A 72 15.66 -15.20 3.38
N GLY A 73 14.78 -14.46 4.06
CA GLY A 73 15.05 -13.92 5.40
C GLY A 73 15.34 -15.01 6.43
N LYS A 74 14.70 -16.19 6.31
CA LYS A 74 15.00 -17.35 7.17
C LYS A 74 16.38 -17.96 6.90
N GLU A 75 16.93 -17.81 5.69
CA GLU A 75 18.22 -18.38 5.28
C GLU A 75 19.39 -17.41 5.53
N TYR A 76 19.19 -16.13 5.23
CA TYR A 76 20.24 -15.10 5.26
C TYR A 76 20.15 -14.15 6.46
N GLY A 77 19.11 -14.28 7.28
CA GLY A 77 18.86 -13.40 8.42
C GLY A 77 17.91 -12.25 8.11
N SER A 78 17.63 -11.44 9.13
CA SER A 78 16.59 -10.41 9.09
C SER A 78 16.95 -9.14 8.29
N ILE A 79 18.21 -9.02 7.87
CA ILE A 79 18.68 -8.07 6.85
C ILE A 79 19.54 -8.80 5.84
N TYR A 80 19.15 -8.72 4.58
CA TYR A 80 19.87 -9.38 3.50
C TYR A 80 19.71 -8.57 2.20
N GLN A 81 20.56 -8.84 1.22
CA GLN A 81 20.49 -8.21 -0.09
C GLN A 81 20.20 -9.22 -1.19
N ILE A 82 19.52 -8.75 -2.22
CA ILE A 82 19.37 -9.42 -3.50
C ILE A 82 19.72 -8.42 -4.61
N PHE A 83 20.11 -8.93 -5.76
CA PHE A 83 20.25 -8.13 -6.97
C PHE A 83 19.05 -8.41 -7.86
N LEU A 84 18.32 -7.38 -8.26
CA LEU A 84 17.28 -7.48 -9.28
C LEU A 84 17.81 -6.78 -10.53
N GLY A 85 18.10 -7.56 -11.57
CA GLY A 85 18.93 -7.06 -12.66
C GLY A 85 20.30 -6.60 -12.14
N SER A 86 20.67 -5.36 -12.45
CA SER A 86 21.88 -4.70 -11.93
C SER A 86 21.65 -3.91 -10.64
N LYS A 87 20.39 -3.78 -10.18
CA LYS A 87 20.04 -2.96 -9.03
C LYS A 87 20.13 -3.76 -7.74
N ARG A 88 20.73 -3.15 -6.72
CA ARG A 88 20.81 -3.70 -5.38
C ARG A 88 19.52 -3.41 -4.62
N VAL A 89 18.97 -4.45 -4.01
CA VAL A 89 17.80 -4.35 -3.12
C VAL A 89 18.16 -4.97 -1.78
N VAL A 90 18.10 -4.17 -0.72
CA VAL A 90 18.23 -4.63 0.66
C VAL A 90 16.83 -4.85 1.21
N VAL A 91 16.57 -6.05 1.70
CA VAL A 91 15.30 -6.43 2.32
C VAL A 91 15.50 -6.49 3.82
N ILE A 92 14.58 -5.88 4.55
CA ILE A 92 14.63 -5.83 6.02
C ILE A 92 13.33 -6.41 6.57
N SER A 93 13.48 -7.44 7.41
CA SER A 93 12.41 -8.14 8.13
C SER A 93 12.52 -7.99 9.64
N ASP A 94 13.50 -7.25 10.15
CA ASP A 94 13.62 -6.94 11.58
C ASP A 94 12.85 -5.64 11.94
N PRO A 95 11.89 -5.70 12.88
CA PRO A 95 11.06 -4.55 13.22
C PRO A 95 11.85 -3.42 13.92
N ALA A 96 12.88 -3.74 14.71
CA ALA A 96 13.70 -2.73 15.39
C ALA A 96 14.62 -2.02 14.39
N LEU A 97 15.22 -2.77 13.47
CA LEU A 97 16.07 -2.26 12.41
C LEU A 97 15.30 -1.41 11.41
N LEU A 98 14.07 -1.80 11.05
CA LEU A 98 13.19 -0.98 10.22
C LEU A 98 12.84 0.35 10.90
N ARG A 99 12.48 0.32 12.20
CA ARG A 99 12.22 1.54 12.96
C ARG A 99 13.46 2.43 13.04
N HIS A 100 14.63 1.84 13.19
CA HIS A 100 15.88 2.58 13.20
C HIS A 100 16.16 3.23 11.84
N ALA A 101 16.11 2.45 10.75
CA ALA A 101 16.35 2.92 9.39
C ALA A 101 15.38 4.05 8.99
N PHE A 102 14.06 3.82 9.11
CA PHE A 102 13.07 4.74 8.56
C PHE A 102 12.87 6.02 9.38
N LYS A 103 13.46 6.12 10.57
CA LYS A 103 13.58 7.39 11.30
C LYS A 103 14.62 8.32 10.67
N GLN A 104 15.64 7.78 10.03
CA GLN A 104 16.71 8.58 9.43
C GLN A 104 16.28 9.18 8.10
N SER A 105 16.77 10.37 7.78
CA SER A 105 16.47 11.05 6.50
C SER A 105 17.05 10.31 5.30
N VAL A 106 18.19 9.63 5.47
CA VAL A 106 18.89 8.91 4.40
C VAL A 106 18.05 7.81 3.78
N PHE A 107 17.15 7.16 4.53
CA PHE A 107 16.23 6.14 4.03
C PHE A 107 14.89 6.72 3.55
N SER A 108 14.73 8.05 3.47
CA SER A 108 13.45 8.67 3.09
C SER A 108 13.26 8.80 1.57
N GLY A 109 14.26 8.43 0.76
CA GLY A 109 14.23 8.50 -0.69
C GLY A 109 13.29 7.49 -1.35
N ARG A 110 13.00 7.72 -2.63
CA ARG A 110 12.28 6.79 -3.51
C ARG A 110 13.19 6.42 -4.69
N PRO A 111 13.14 5.16 -5.16
CA PRO A 111 14.00 4.77 -6.28
C PRO A 111 13.70 5.55 -7.55
N ASP A 112 14.74 6.09 -8.21
CA ASP A 112 14.60 6.68 -9.55
C ASP A 112 14.53 5.57 -10.61
N THR A 113 13.35 5.36 -11.16
CA THR A 113 13.04 4.27 -12.08
C THR A 113 12.30 4.77 -13.32
N GLY A 114 12.22 3.93 -14.37
CA GLY A 114 11.45 4.27 -15.56
C GLY A 114 9.96 4.50 -15.28
N LEU A 115 9.43 3.84 -14.25
CA LEU A 115 8.05 4.02 -13.80
C LEU A 115 7.85 5.33 -13.02
N THR A 116 8.77 5.71 -12.12
CA THR A 116 8.67 7.01 -11.43
C THR A 116 8.81 8.18 -12.40
N LYS A 117 9.60 8.01 -13.48
CA LYS A 117 9.67 8.98 -14.59
C LYS A 117 8.37 9.10 -15.37
N LEU A 118 7.58 8.03 -15.50
CA LEU A 118 6.25 8.08 -16.11
C LEU A 118 5.29 8.96 -15.29
N LEU A 119 5.52 9.06 -13.97
CA LEU A 119 4.77 9.94 -13.06
C LEU A 119 5.37 11.36 -12.98
N GLU A 120 6.39 11.67 -13.79
CA GLU A 120 7.05 12.99 -13.88
C GLU A 120 7.60 13.53 -12.55
N GLY A 121 7.73 12.68 -11.53
CA GLY A 121 8.20 13.07 -10.19
C GLY A 121 7.16 13.80 -9.32
N TYR A 122 5.93 13.97 -9.80
CA TYR A 122 4.82 14.56 -9.05
C TYR A 122 4.20 13.56 -8.05
N GLY A 123 3.28 14.07 -7.23
CA GLY A 123 2.52 13.29 -6.24
C GLY A 123 3.18 13.27 -4.86
N ILE A 124 2.80 12.29 -4.03
CA ILE A 124 3.26 12.12 -2.65
C ILE A 124 3.86 10.73 -2.42
N ILE A 125 3.39 9.72 -3.16
CA ILE A 125 3.84 8.33 -2.98
C ILE A 125 5.29 8.17 -3.46
N ASN A 126 5.58 8.62 -4.68
CA ASN A 126 6.86 8.41 -5.38
C ASN A 126 7.78 9.64 -5.40
N SER A 127 7.30 10.81 -5.00
CA SER A 127 8.09 12.03 -4.96
C SER A 127 9.13 12.05 -3.83
N GLY A 128 10.16 12.88 -3.98
CA GLY A 128 11.24 13.05 -3.02
C GLY A 128 11.65 14.51 -2.86
N GLY A 129 12.62 14.75 -1.97
CA GLY A 129 13.19 16.09 -1.76
C GLY A 129 12.18 17.11 -1.21
N ALA A 130 12.40 18.38 -1.56
CA ALA A 130 11.62 19.52 -1.05
C ALA A 130 10.15 19.44 -1.47
N LEU A 131 9.86 19.04 -2.71
CA LEU A 131 8.48 18.85 -3.20
C LEU A 131 7.69 17.91 -2.29
N TRP A 132 8.24 16.73 -2.00
CA TRP A 132 7.58 15.76 -1.12
C TRP A 132 7.38 16.31 0.29
N HIS A 133 8.39 16.97 0.84
CA HIS A 133 8.32 17.52 2.19
C HIS A 133 7.22 18.57 2.34
N GLU A 134 7.11 19.50 1.39
CA GLU A 134 6.07 20.53 1.38
C GLU A 134 4.68 19.89 1.18
N GLN A 135 4.51 19.10 0.13
CA GLN A 135 3.23 18.51 -0.26
C GLN A 135 2.69 17.53 0.80
N ARG A 136 3.55 16.73 1.42
CA ARG A 136 3.14 15.83 2.51
C ARG A 136 2.75 16.59 3.77
N SER A 137 3.48 17.65 4.11
CA SER A 137 3.15 18.47 5.30
C SER A 137 1.83 19.20 5.11
N PHE A 138 1.62 19.74 3.91
CA PHE A 138 0.35 20.32 3.48
C PHE A 138 -0.79 19.30 3.59
N LEU A 139 -0.68 18.13 2.94
CA LEU A 139 -1.70 17.08 3.02
C LEU A 139 -1.99 16.65 4.47
N HIS A 140 -0.97 16.48 5.30
CA HIS A 140 -1.16 16.12 6.70
C HIS A 140 -1.95 17.18 7.48
N ASN A 141 -1.69 18.47 7.24
CA ASN A 141 -2.42 19.57 7.87
C ASN A 141 -3.87 19.62 7.40
N VAL A 142 -4.11 19.48 6.09
CA VAL A 142 -5.46 19.44 5.52
C VAL A 142 -6.25 18.26 6.09
N LEU A 143 -5.70 17.04 6.09
CA LEU A 143 -6.36 15.88 6.69
C LEU A 143 -6.68 16.08 8.17
N ARG A 144 -5.81 16.78 8.91
CA ARG A 144 -6.08 17.14 10.31
C ARG A 144 -7.24 18.12 10.43
N GLU A 145 -7.27 19.16 9.60
CA GLU A 145 -8.34 20.17 9.59
C GLU A 145 -9.70 19.56 9.24
N PHE A 146 -9.73 18.63 8.28
CA PHE A 146 -10.93 17.87 7.89
C PHE A 146 -11.26 16.69 8.81
N GLY A 147 -10.56 16.53 9.93
CA GLY A 147 -10.92 15.55 10.96
C GLY A 147 -10.43 14.12 10.73
N ALA A 148 -9.69 13.86 9.64
CA ALA A 148 -9.10 12.56 9.29
C ALA A 148 -7.86 12.19 10.13
N LYS A 149 -7.63 12.92 11.23
CA LYS A 149 -6.60 12.65 12.24
C LYS A 149 -7.22 12.65 13.63
N ASN A 150 -6.52 12.03 14.59
CA ASN A 150 -7.04 11.82 15.95
C ASN A 150 -7.52 13.11 16.65
N MET A 151 -6.94 14.26 16.29
CA MET A 151 -7.32 15.59 16.76
C MET A 151 -7.58 16.49 15.55
N GLY A 152 -8.77 17.06 15.43
CA GLY A 152 -9.15 17.95 14.34
C GLY A 152 -10.51 18.59 14.59
N PRO A 153 -10.73 19.86 14.19
CA PRO A 153 -11.96 20.58 14.48
C PRO A 153 -13.19 19.96 13.80
N ASN A 154 -13.02 19.36 12.62
CA ASN A 154 -14.11 18.82 11.81
C ASN A 154 -14.30 17.30 11.94
N LYS A 155 -13.75 16.66 12.99
CA LYS A 155 -13.86 15.21 13.19
C LYS A 155 -15.30 14.71 13.20
N ALA A 156 -16.21 15.41 13.89
CA ALA A 156 -17.63 15.05 13.91
C ALA A 156 -18.31 15.20 12.54
N SER A 157 -17.81 16.11 11.68
CA SER A 157 -18.32 16.27 10.31
C SER A 157 -17.90 15.10 9.43
N LEU A 158 -16.62 14.70 9.51
CA LEU A 158 -16.11 13.53 8.81
C LEU A 158 -16.80 12.25 9.28
N GLU A 159 -16.98 12.09 10.59
CA GLU A 159 -17.70 10.94 11.16
C GLU A 159 -19.12 10.83 10.60
N ARG A 160 -19.88 11.94 10.59
CA ARG A 160 -21.22 11.98 9.97
C ARG A 160 -21.19 11.60 8.51
N ASN A 161 -20.19 12.06 7.77
CA ASN A 161 -20.03 11.70 6.37
C ASN A 161 -19.79 10.20 6.19
N ILE A 162 -18.88 9.60 6.98
CA ILE A 162 -18.66 8.14 6.98
C ILE A 162 -19.96 7.42 7.33
N GLN A 163 -20.69 7.85 8.36
CA GLN A 163 -21.97 7.25 8.76
C GLN A 163 -23.03 7.32 7.63
N THR A 164 -23.08 8.42 6.87
CA THR A 164 -23.95 8.50 5.68
C THR A 164 -23.59 7.44 4.65
N GLN A 165 -22.29 7.28 4.33
CA GLN A 165 -21.84 6.26 3.37
C GLN A 165 -22.07 4.83 3.87
N VAL A 166 -21.90 4.61 5.17
CA VAL A 166 -22.23 3.35 5.84
C VAL A 166 -23.74 3.06 5.73
N SER A 167 -24.60 4.05 5.97
CA SER A 167 -26.06 3.89 5.84
C SER A 167 -26.49 3.52 4.42
N GLU A 168 -25.92 4.16 3.40
CA GLU A 168 -26.18 3.81 2.00
C GLU A 168 -25.67 2.40 1.65
N PHE A 169 -24.51 2.02 2.18
CA PHE A 169 -23.96 0.67 2.05
C PHE A 169 -24.87 -0.39 2.67
N LEU A 170 -25.33 -0.18 3.91
CA LEU A 170 -26.23 -1.09 4.61
C LEU A 170 -27.58 -1.19 3.92
N SER A 171 -28.12 -0.07 3.42
CA SER A 171 -29.36 -0.06 2.64
C SER A 171 -29.25 -0.92 1.37
N SER A 172 -28.12 -0.83 0.66
CA SER A 172 -27.87 -1.70 -0.51
C SER A 172 -27.76 -3.18 -0.14
N LEU A 173 -27.30 -3.52 1.06
CA LEU A 173 -27.28 -4.91 1.55
C LEU A 173 -28.67 -5.40 1.97
N SER A 174 -29.48 -4.56 2.62
CA SER A 174 -30.87 -4.87 2.98
C SER A 174 -31.72 -5.22 1.77
N GLU A 175 -31.54 -4.51 0.65
CA GLU A 175 -32.25 -4.76 -0.62
C GLU A 175 -31.95 -6.13 -1.24
N ILE A 176 -30.84 -6.77 -0.87
CA ILE A 176 -30.43 -8.09 -1.37
C ILE A 176 -31.12 -9.23 -0.59
N GLU A 177 -31.75 -8.92 0.55
CA GLU A 177 -32.56 -9.85 1.37
C GLU A 177 -31.83 -11.16 1.72
N GLY A 178 -30.53 -11.07 2.07
CA GLY A 178 -29.72 -12.24 2.43
C GLY A 178 -29.24 -13.09 1.25
N SER A 179 -29.53 -12.70 0.01
CA SER A 179 -29.04 -13.42 -1.18
C SER A 179 -27.51 -13.35 -1.29
N PRO A 180 -26.85 -14.37 -1.86
CA PRO A 180 -25.40 -14.36 -2.07
C PRO A 180 -24.92 -13.19 -2.92
N VAL A 181 -24.00 -12.37 -2.40
CA VAL A 181 -23.46 -11.18 -3.09
C VAL A 181 -21.94 -11.06 -2.98
N TYR A 182 -21.32 -10.50 -4.02
CA TYR A 182 -19.96 -10.00 -3.95
C TYR A 182 -19.96 -8.63 -3.26
N ILE A 183 -19.39 -8.56 -2.06
CA ILE A 183 -19.46 -7.34 -1.23
C ILE A 183 -18.51 -6.23 -1.71
N ARG A 184 -17.41 -6.57 -2.40
CA ARG A 184 -16.36 -5.64 -2.80
C ARG A 184 -16.86 -4.44 -3.62
N PRO A 185 -17.69 -4.58 -4.67
CA PRO A 185 -18.18 -3.42 -5.43
C PRO A 185 -19.01 -2.44 -4.59
N ILE A 186 -19.81 -2.96 -3.65
CA ILE A 186 -20.64 -2.15 -2.76
C ILE A 186 -19.76 -1.38 -1.77
N LEU A 187 -18.76 -2.05 -1.19
CA LEU A 187 -17.74 -1.42 -0.34
C LEU A 187 -16.94 -0.36 -1.10
N ALA A 188 -16.46 -0.69 -2.31
CA ALA A 188 -15.66 0.21 -3.13
C ALA A 188 -16.39 1.52 -3.42
N ARG A 189 -17.71 1.48 -3.67
CA ARG A 189 -18.54 2.68 -3.84
C ARG A 189 -18.59 3.51 -2.57
N ALA A 190 -18.94 2.89 -1.43
CA ALA A 190 -19.07 3.60 -0.16
C ALA A 190 -17.75 4.23 0.30
N VAL A 191 -16.65 3.49 0.21
CA VAL A 191 -15.29 3.98 0.52
C VAL A 191 -14.87 5.10 -0.45
N SER A 192 -15.16 4.95 -1.75
CA SER A 192 -14.89 6.00 -2.76
C SER A 192 -15.59 7.31 -2.40
N ASN A 193 -16.81 7.25 -1.86
CA ASN A 193 -17.56 8.43 -1.44
C ASN A 193 -16.96 9.09 -0.19
N VAL A 194 -16.43 8.32 0.76
CA VAL A 194 -15.73 8.89 1.93
C VAL A 194 -14.50 9.67 1.49
N VAL A 195 -13.62 9.06 0.68
CA VAL A 195 -12.42 9.78 0.20
C VAL A 195 -12.79 10.89 -0.80
N GLY A 196 -13.77 10.67 -1.68
CA GLY A 196 -14.18 11.63 -2.71
C GLY A 196 -14.80 12.90 -2.15
N SER A 197 -15.61 12.79 -1.10
CA SER A 197 -16.20 13.93 -0.42
C SER A 197 -15.17 14.77 0.33
N MET A 198 -14.20 14.14 1.01
CA MET A 198 -13.12 14.84 1.71
C MET A 198 -12.09 15.45 0.75
N LEU A 199 -11.78 14.75 -0.35
CA LEU A 199 -10.74 15.17 -1.28
C LEU A 199 -11.25 16.25 -2.24
N MET A 200 -12.49 16.15 -2.70
CA MET A 200 -12.99 16.92 -3.84
C MET A 200 -14.51 17.15 -3.84
N SER A 201 -15.17 17.03 -2.67
CA SER A 201 -16.63 17.23 -2.53
C SER A 201 -17.49 16.45 -3.54
N VAL A 202 -17.05 15.25 -3.94
CA VAL A 202 -17.79 14.38 -4.87
C VAL A 202 -18.35 13.16 -4.16
N THR A 203 -19.64 12.93 -4.34
CA THR A 203 -20.31 11.66 -4.06
C THR A 203 -20.58 10.94 -5.36
N PHE A 204 -20.03 9.74 -5.52
CA PHE A 204 -20.19 8.91 -6.70
C PHE A 204 -21.48 8.11 -6.63
N LYS A 205 -22.17 8.08 -7.78
CA LYS A 205 -23.29 7.16 -8.03
C LYS A 205 -22.76 5.95 -8.78
N ASP A 206 -23.57 4.89 -8.83
CA ASP A 206 -23.25 3.72 -9.65
C ASP A 206 -23.51 3.98 -11.14
N ASP A 207 -22.77 4.93 -11.69
CA ASP A 207 -22.83 5.34 -13.10
C ASP A 207 -21.60 4.89 -13.88
N GLU A 208 -21.68 4.99 -15.20
CA GLU A 208 -20.60 4.57 -16.11
C GLU A 208 -19.31 5.37 -15.90
N GLY A 209 -19.39 6.62 -15.45
CA GLY A 209 -18.21 7.45 -15.17
C GLY A 209 -17.45 6.94 -13.95
N PHE A 210 -18.16 6.62 -12.87
CA PHE A 210 -17.56 6.03 -11.68
C PHE A 210 -16.99 4.64 -11.95
N LYS A 211 -17.74 3.76 -12.63
CA LYS A 211 -17.26 2.43 -13.04
C LYS A 211 -16.00 2.53 -13.90
N ARG A 212 -15.92 3.53 -14.79
CA ARG A 212 -14.73 3.78 -15.60
C ARG A 212 -13.54 4.21 -14.74
N LEU A 213 -13.74 5.11 -13.78
CA LEU A 213 -12.69 5.52 -12.85
C LEU A 213 -12.16 4.34 -12.01
N LEU A 214 -13.06 3.53 -11.46
CA LEU A 214 -12.70 2.31 -10.72
C LEU A 214 -11.88 1.36 -11.60
N TYR A 215 -12.35 1.09 -12.82
CA TYR A 215 -11.64 0.25 -13.79
C TYR A 215 -10.21 0.76 -14.06
N LEU A 216 -10.04 2.07 -14.27
CA LEU A 216 -8.73 2.66 -14.52
C LEU A 216 -7.75 2.46 -13.36
N ILE A 217 -8.26 2.56 -12.12
CA ILE A 217 -7.47 2.35 -10.90
C ILE A 217 -7.09 0.88 -10.76
N GLU A 218 -8.07 -0.04 -10.81
CA GLU A 218 -7.83 -1.48 -10.69
C GLU A 218 -6.89 -2.01 -11.78
N GLU A 219 -7.10 -1.58 -13.03
CA GLU A 219 -6.22 -1.92 -14.15
C GLU A 219 -4.82 -1.35 -13.92
N GLY A 220 -4.70 -0.13 -13.38
CA GLY A 220 -3.43 0.47 -13.00
C GLY A 220 -2.64 -0.40 -12.01
N PHE A 221 -3.26 -0.87 -10.93
CA PHE A 221 -2.63 -1.75 -9.94
C PHE A 221 -2.15 -3.08 -10.54
N LYS A 222 -2.93 -3.68 -11.45
CA LYS A 222 -2.56 -4.91 -12.17
C LYS A 222 -1.38 -4.67 -13.12
N LEU A 223 -1.44 -3.62 -13.93
CA LEU A 223 -0.41 -3.29 -14.92
C LEU A 223 0.92 -2.90 -14.25
N LEU A 224 0.89 -2.26 -13.09
CA LEU A 224 2.09 -1.94 -12.30
C LEU A 224 2.89 -3.20 -11.99
N THR A 225 2.23 -4.30 -11.63
CA THR A 225 2.87 -5.60 -11.35
C THR A 225 3.67 -6.11 -12.56
N VAL A 226 3.15 -5.94 -13.78
CA VAL A 226 3.82 -6.30 -15.04
C VAL A 226 4.95 -5.32 -15.39
N ALA A 227 4.82 -4.05 -14.99
CA ALA A 227 5.78 -2.99 -15.30
C ALA A 227 6.98 -2.95 -14.33
N VAL A 228 6.81 -3.35 -13.06
CA VAL A 228 7.85 -3.30 -12.01
C VAL A 228 9.20 -3.91 -12.45
N PRO A 229 9.27 -5.07 -13.14
CA PRO A 229 10.54 -5.62 -13.60
C PRO A 229 11.41 -4.67 -14.44
N VAL A 230 10.81 -3.70 -15.15
CA VAL A 230 11.53 -2.68 -15.94
C VAL A 230 12.38 -1.77 -15.06
N ASN A 231 11.99 -1.57 -13.79
CA ASN A 231 12.77 -0.77 -12.84
C ASN A 231 14.15 -1.39 -12.57
N PHE A 232 14.25 -2.70 -12.73
CA PHE A 232 15.45 -3.50 -12.47
C PHE A 232 16.20 -3.84 -13.76
N MET A 233 15.46 -4.02 -14.86
CA MET A 233 16.00 -4.33 -16.19
C MET A 233 15.29 -3.51 -17.28
N PRO A 234 15.79 -2.31 -17.62
CA PRO A 234 15.13 -1.41 -18.58
C PRO A 234 14.86 -2.01 -19.97
N ILE A 235 15.69 -2.97 -20.41
CA ILE A 235 15.53 -3.66 -21.70
C ILE A 235 14.21 -4.43 -21.80
N LEU A 236 13.61 -4.84 -20.67
CA LEU A 236 12.30 -5.52 -20.66
C LEU A 236 11.18 -4.64 -21.24
N ARG A 237 11.36 -3.31 -21.27
CA ARG A 237 10.39 -2.36 -21.85
C ARG A 237 10.07 -2.63 -23.32
N TYR A 238 10.97 -3.29 -24.06
CA TYR A 238 10.78 -3.58 -25.48
C TYR A 238 9.98 -4.87 -25.73
N MET A 239 9.75 -5.70 -24.71
CA MET A 239 8.92 -6.90 -24.86
C MET A 239 7.46 -6.52 -25.14
N PRO A 240 6.74 -7.22 -26.05
CA PRO A 240 5.40 -6.82 -26.46
C PRO A 240 4.41 -6.61 -25.30
N VAL A 241 4.38 -7.53 -24.34
CA VAL A 241 3.49 -7.48 -23.17
C VAL A 241 3.80 -6.29 -22.27
N VAL A 242 5.08 -6.07 -21.96
CA VAL A 242 5.51 -4.95 -21.10
C VAL A 242 5.32 -3.61 -21.81
N ARG A 243 5.61 -3.54 -23.12
CA ARG A 243 5.37 -2.35 -23.93
C ARG A 243 3.89 -1.98 -23.98
N TYR A 244 3.02 -2.99 -24.11
CA TYR A 244 1.57 -2.79 -24.01
C TYR A 244 1.19 -2.24 -22.64
N ALA A 245 1.68 -2.85 -21.55
CA ALA A 245 1.41 -2.40 -20.20
C ALA A 245 1.84 -0.94 -19.97
N TYR A 246 3.05 -0.56 -20.38
CA TYR A 246 3.54 0.82 -20.26
C TYR A 246 2.67 1.82 -21.03
N ARG A 247 2.29 1.50 -22.27
CA ARG A 247 1.39 2.36 -23.07
C ARG A 247 0.02 2.49 -22.43
N LYS A 248 -0.48 1.40 -21.87
CA LYS A 248 -1.78 1.37 -21.20
C LYS A 248 -1.75 2.18 -19.90
N ILE A 249 -0.70 2.06 -19.08
CA ILE A 249 -0.49 2.91 -17.89
C ILE A 249 -0.44 4.38 -18.29
N GLU A 250 0.30 4.73 -19.35
CA GLU A 250 0.38 6.11 -19.83
C GLU A 250 -1.00 6.64 -20.29
N SER A 251 -1.75 5.82 -21.03
CA SER A 251 -3.12 6.15 -21.46
C SER A 251 -4.07 6.33 -20.27
N ASN A 252 -4.04 5.40 -19.32
CA ASN A 252 -4.88 5.44 -18.13
C ASN A 252 -4.53 6.67 -17.26
N LYS A 253 -3.24 6.98 -17.09
CA LYS A 253 -2.78 8.20 -16.39
C LYS A 253 -3.38 9.44 -17.04
N LYS A 254 -3.35 9.55 -18.38
CA LYS A 254 -3.93 10.70 -19.10
C LYS A 254 -5.43 10.82 -18.87
N GLU A 255 -6.16 9.71 -18.96
CA GLU A 255 -7.61 9.68 -18.76
C GLU A 255 -7.99 10.05 -17.32
N THR A 256 -7.33 9.44 -16.33
CA THR A 256 -7.53 9.75 -14.91
C THR A 256 -7.13 11.20 -14.58
N SER A 257 -6.05 11.71 -15.15
CA SER A 257 -5.65 13.11 -14.97
C SER A 257 -6.65 14.08 -15.58
N ALA A 258 -7.23 13.76 -16.74
CA ALA A 258 -8.27 14.58 -17.35
C ALA A 258 -9.55 14.63 -16.48
N TYR A 259 -9.93 13.49 -15.90
CA TYR A 259 -11.03 13.40 -14.95
C TYR A 259 -10.81 14.33 -13.74
N PHE A 260 -9.63 14.27 -13.11
CA PHE A 260 -9.32 15.15 -11.98
C PHE A 260 -9.17 16.62 -12.38
N ALA A 261 -8.70 16.90 -13.59
CA ALA A 261 -8.62 18.27 -14.11
C ALA A 261 -10.00 18.91 -14.26
N GLU A 262 -11.00 18.16 -14.72
CA GLU A 262 -12.37 18.64 -14.81
C GLU A 262 -12.94 18.97 -13.42
N ILE A 263 -12.66 18.13 -12.43
CA ILE A 263 -13.05 18.37 -11.04
C ILE A 263 -12.35 19.62 -10.48
N ALA A 264 -11.05 19.73 -10.67
CA ALA A 264 -10.25 20.87 -10.22
C ALA A 264 -10.76 22.19 -10.82
N GLU A 265 -11.13 22.19 -12.10
CA GLU A 265 -11.66 23.38 -12.76
C GLU A 265 -13.05 23.79 -12.22
N ARG A 266 -13.91 22.82 -11.85
CA ARG A 266 -15.18 23.13 -11.16
C ARG A 266 -14.96 23.79 -9.79
N HIS A 267 -13.97 23.33 -9.04
CA HIS A 267 -13.59 23.92 -7.76
C HIS A 267 -13.07 25.34 -7.96
N ARG A 268 -12.17 25.54 -8.93
CA ARG A 268 -11.60 26.86 -9.25
C ARG A 268 -12.66 27.92 -9.54
N ARG A 269 -13.75 27.55 -10.24
CA ARG A 269 -14.87 28.47 -10.56
C ARG A 269 -15.74 28.85 -9.37
N THR A 270 -15.74 28.02 -8.33
CA THR A 270 -16.62 28.15 -7.15
C THR A 270 -15.83 28.34 -5.86
N LEU A 271 -14.53 28.65 -5.97
CA LEU A 271 -13.63 28.77 -4.84
C LEU A 271 -14.01 29.98 -3.99
N ASP A 272 -14.25 29.72 -2.71
CA ASP A 272 -14.40 30.73 -1.66
C ASP A 272 -13.26 30.55 -0.64
N PRO A 273 -12.26 31.45 -0.63
CA PRO A 273 -11.12 31.34 0.30
C PRO A 273 -11.51 31.37 1.78
N GLU A 274 -12.67 31.95 2.14
CA GLU A 274 -13.16 32.01 3.51
C GLU A 274 -13.91 30.73 3.92
N ASN A 275 -14.32 29.91 2.95
CA ASN A 275 -15.08 28.68 3.16
C ASN A 275 -14.51 27.52 2.35
N VAL A 276 -13.36 27.03 2.79
CA VAL A 276 -12.65 25.89 2.18
C VAL A 276 -13.44 24.60 2.36
N ARG A 277 -13.92 24.00 1.26
CA ARG A 277 -14.80 22.82 1.30
C ARG A 277 -14.07 21.50 1.47
N ASP A 278 -12.89 21.38 0.87
CA ASP A 278 -12.14 20.13 0.76
C ASP A 278 -10.64 20.37 0.48
N PHE A 279 -9.89 19.31 0.19
CA PHE A 279 -8.47 19.37 -0.14
C PHE A 279 -8.19 20.18 -1.42
N VAL A 280 -9.02 20.10 -2.45
CA VAL A 280 -8.79 20.82 -3.72
C VAL A 280 -8.89 22.32 -3.50
N ASP A 281 -9.91 22.78 -2.76
CA ASP A 281 -10.02 24.19 -2.38
C ASP A 281 -8.83 24.63 -1.52
N ALA A 282 -8.44 23.83 -0.53
CA ALA A 282 -7.29 24.13 0.32
C ALA A 282 -6.00 24.30 -0.51
N PHE A 283 -5.83 23.45 -1.54
CA PHE A 283 -4.69 23.51 -2.44
C PHE A 283 -4.69 24.80 -3.26
N PHE A 284 -5.85 25.22 -3.76
CA PHE A 284 -5.95 26.49 -4.48
C PHE A 284 -5.72 27.71 -3.60
N VAL A 285 -6.20 27.71 -2.36
CA VAL A 285 -5.91 28.77 -1.38
C VAL A 285 -4.40 28.88 -1.13
N GLU A 286 -3.71 27.76 -0.93
CA GLU A 286 -2.25 27.77 -0.73
C GLU A 286 -1.52 28.16 -2.03
N GLN A 287 -2.02 27.76 -3.20
CA GLN A 287 -1.49 28.21 -4.50
C GLN A 287 -1.61 29.74 -4.66
N GLN A 288 -2.74 30.35 -4.28
CA GLN A 288 -2.93 31.80 -4.30
C GLN A 288 -2.00 32.51 -3.31
N ARG A 289 -1.84 31.95 -2.11
CA ARG A 289 -0.93 32.47 -1.08
C ARG A 289 0.53 32.42 -1.51
N ALA A 290 0.97 31.33 -2.12
CA ALA A 290 2.34 31.22 -2.59
C ALA A 290 2.64 32.22 -3.72
N LYS A 291 1.68 32.43 -4.63
CA LYS A 291 1.75 33.44 -5.70
C LYS A 291 1.81 34.86 -5.12
N SER A 292 1.02 35.20 -4.11
CA SER A 292 1.02 36.55 -3.52
C SER A 292 2.32 36.88 -2.76
N LEU A 293 2.99 35.86 -2.22
CA LEU A 293 4.29 35.99 -1.55
C LEU A 293 5.49 35.92 -2.51
N ASN A 294 5.25 35.75 -3.82
CA ASN A 294 6.28 35.55 -4.86
C ASN A 294 7.30 34.46 -4.48
N LYS A 295 6.83 33.38 -3.84
CA LYS A 295 7.67 32.25 -3.45
C LYS A 295 7.67 31.21 -4.56
N GLU A 296 8.83 30.59 -4.79
CA GLU A 296 8.86 29.31 -5.50
C GLU A 296 7.93 28.33 -4.78
N THR A 297 7.12 27.61 -5.55
CA THR A 297 6.04 26.81 -5.02
C THR A 297 6.00 25.46 -5.72
N TYR A 298 5.68 24.41 -4.96
CA TYR A 298 5.40 23.10 -5.52
C TYR A 298 3.91 22.87 -5.79
N PHE A 299 3.07 23.92 -5.77
CA PHE A 299 1.62 23.84 -5.95
C PHE A 299 1.19 24.06 -7.41
N SER A 300 1.71 23.28 -8.34
CA SER A 300 1.25 23.30 -9.74
C SER A 300 -0.03 22.48 -9.94
N ASP A 301 -0.71 22.69 -11.06
CA ASP A 301 -1.92 21.94 -11.41
C ASP A 301 -1.60 20.46 -11.67
N GLU A 302 -0.45 20.15 -12.27
CA GLU A 302 0.03 18.78 -12.47
C GLU A 302 0.27 18.07 -11.13
N GLN A 303 0.85 18.78 -10.16
CA GLN A 303 1.01 18.27 -8.82
C GLN A 303 -0.34 18.01 -8.16
N LEU A 304 -1.31 18.92 -8.30
CA LEU A 304 -2.67 18.73 -7.76
C LEU A 304 -3.32 17.47 -8.34
N HIS A 305 -3.36 17.32 -9.66
CA HIS A 305 -3.99 16.15 -10.30
C HIS A 305 -3.32 14.84 -9.88
N GLN A 306 -1.99 14.82 -9.75
CA GLN A 306 -1.27 13.63 -9.29
C GLN A 306 -1.55 13.34 -7.81
N VAL A 307 -1.63 14.36 -6.94
CA VAL A 307 -1.99 14.16 -5.52
C VAL A 307 -3.42 13.67 -5.36
N MET A 308 -4.36 14.20 -6.15
CA MET A 308 -5.73 13.71 -6.17
C MET A 308 -5.77 12.21 -6.53
N GLY A 309 -5.03 11.81 -7.58
CA GLY A 309 -4.91 10.40 -7.96
C GLY A 309 -4.24 9.53 -6.88
N ASP A 310 -3.14 9.98 -6.29
CA ASP A 310 -2.43 9.27 -5.23
C ASP A 310 -3.33 9.04 -4.00
N VAL A 311 -4.02 10.09 -3.52
CA VAL A 311 -4.86 10.02 -2.32
C VAL A 311 -6.13 9.21 -2.57
N PHE A 312 -6.81 9.44 -3.70
CA PHE A 312 -8.03 8.74 -4.05
C PHE A 312 -7.79 7.23 -4.23
N SER A 313 -6.79 6.86 -5.03
CA SER A 313 -6.47 5.45 -5.27
C SER A 313 -5.99 4.72 -4.01
N ALA A 314 -5.14 5.36 -3.19
CA ALA A 314 -4.66 4.77 -1.95
C ALA A 314 -5.78 4.61 -0.92
N GLY A 315 -6.64 5.62 -0.76
CA GLY A 315 -7.78 5.58 0.16
C GLY A 315 -8.81 4.53 -0.24
N LEU A 316 -9.11 4.43 -1.54
CA LEU A 316 -10.04 3.45 -2.09
C LEU A 316 -9.54 2.00 -1.93
N GLU A 317 -8.41 1.67 -2.55
CA GLU A 317 -8.00 0.27 -2.72
C GLU A 317 -7.63 -0.37 -1.38
N THR A 318 -6.94 0.37 -0.50
CA THR A 318 -6.45 -0.20 0.76
C THR A 318 -7.56 -0.39 1.80
N VAL A 319 -8.49 0.57 1.91
CA VAL A 319 -9.61 0.47 2.86
C VAL A 319 -10.62 -0.56 2.38
N THR A 320 -10.98 -0.57 1.09
CA THR A 320 -11.87 -1.58 0.50
C THR A 320 -11.32 -2.98 0.71
N SER A 321 -10.03 -3.20 0.43
CA SER A 321 -9.40 -4.51 0.65
C SER A 321 -9.36 -4.88 2.13
N THR A 322 -9.14 -3.93 3.03
CA THR A 322 -9.18 -4.19 4.48
C THR A 322 -10.58 -4.62 4.93
N LEU A 323 -11.62 -3.92 4.48
CA LEU A 323 -13.02 -4.26 4.78
C LEU A 323 -13.44 -5.60 4.17
N GLU A 324 -13.01 -5.89 2.94
CA GLU A 324 -13.21 -7.19 2.29
C GLU A 324 -12.52 -8.33 3.05
N TRP A 325 -11.28 -8.12 3.52
CA TRP A 325 -10.62 -9.08 4.40
C TRP A 325 -11.33 -9.22 5.75
N SER A 326 -11.83 -8.12 6.34
CA SER A 326 -12.63 -8.17 7.57
C SER A 326 -13.85 -9.06 7.40
N THR A 327 -14.62 -8.87 6.32
CA THR A 327 -15.82 -9.70 6.08
C THR A 327 -15.45 -11.16 5.82
N LEU A 328 -14.36 -11.42 5.10
CA LEU A 328 -13.83 -12.77 4.90
C LEU A 328 -13.43 -13.46 6.22
N PHE A 329 -12.72 -12.77 7.11
CA PHE A 329 -12.35 -13.36 8.39
C PHE A 329 -13.59 -13.60 9.26
N LEU A 330 -14.54 -12.67 9.32
CA LEU A 330 -15.74 -12.80 10.13
C LEU A 330 -16.70 -13.89 9.65
N VAL A 331 -16.82 -14.09 8.33
CA VAL A 331 -17.68 -15.15 7.77
C VAL A 331 -17.08 -16.54 7.99
N THR A 332 -15.74 -16.63 8.11
CA THR A 332 -15.01 -17.88 8.33
C THR A 332 -14.74 -18.18 9.81
N HIS A 333 -14.84 -17.19 10.70
CA HIS A 333 -14.61 -17.30 12.15
C HIS A 333 -15.84 -16.80 12.92
N LYS A 334 -16.89 -17.63 12.95
CA LYS A 334 -18.19 -17.27 13.50
C LYS A 334 -18.13 -16.88 14.97
N GLU A 335 -17.27 -17.53 15.74
CA GLU A 335 -17.01 -17.23 17.15
C GLU A 335 -16.47 -15.81 17.37
N VAL A 336 -15.62 -15.32 16.46
CA VAL A 336 -15.14 -13.93 16.51
C VAL A 336 -16.27 -12.98 16.17
N GLN A 337 -17.04 -13.28 15.13
CA GLN A 337 -18.20 -12.50 14.72
C GLN A 337 -19.22 -12.35 15.86
N THR A 338 -19.58 -13.45 16.53
CA THR A 338 -20.52 -13.45 17.68
C THR A 338 -19.99 -12.60 18.82
N ARG A 339 -18.71 -12.71 19.20
CA ARG A 339 -18.13 -11.90 20.29
C ARG A 339 -18.09 -10.40 19.97
N VAL A 340 -17.88 -10.03 18.70
CA VAL A 340 -17.99 -8.62 18.27
C VAL A 340 -19.44 -8.15 18.35
N GLN A 341 -20.40 -8.97 17.92
CA GLN A 341 -21.83 -8.66 18.02
C GLN A 341 -22.29 -8.49 19.48
N GLU A 342 -21.90 -9.40 20.37
CA GLU A 342 -22.19 -9.30 21.81
C GLU A 342 -21.61 -8.02 22.44
N GLU A 343 -20.42 -7.60 22.01
CA GLU A 343 -19.84 -6.33 22.46
C GLU A 343 -20.58 -5.11 21.90
N ILE A 344 -21.01 -5.15 20.63
CA ILE A 344 -21.87 -4.13 20.03
C ILE A 344 -23.18 -4.00 20.80
N ASP A 345 -23.85 -5.12 21.08
CA ASP A 345 -25.14 -5.14 21.78
C ASP A 345 -24.99 -4.58 23.21
N ARG A 346 -23.90 -4.92 23.90
CA ARG A 346 -23.60 -4.44 25.25
C ARG A 346 -23.30 -2.94 25.33
N VAL A 347 -22.53 -2.41 24.37
CA VAL A 347 -21.99 -1.03 24.43
C VAL A 347 -22.87 -0.02 23.70
N ILE A 348 -23.42 -0.42 22.55
CA ILE A 348 -24.16 0.44 21.63
C ILE A 348 -25.65 0.10 21.68
N GLY A 349 -25.98 -1.19 21.75
CA GLY A 349 -27.35 -1.69 21.60
C GLY A 349 -27.85 -1.59 20.15
N SER A 350 -29.16 -1.59 19.97
CA SER A 350 -29.82 -1.47 18.66
C SER A 350 -30.50 -0.12 18.40
N GLU A 351 -30.64 0.72 19.42
CA GLU A 351 -31.42 1.97 19.36
C GLU A 351 -30.71 3.11 18.60
N ARG A 352 -29.37 3.04 18.49
CA ARG A 352 -28.56 4.06 17.84
C ARG A 352 -27.48 3.44 16.95
N ILE A 353 -27.03 4.21 15.96
CA ILE A 353 -25.90 3.82 15.11
C ILE A 353 -24.56 3.93 15.87
N PRO A 354 -23.54 3.16 15.47
CA PRO A 354 -22.19 3.26 16.04
C PRO A 354 -21.54 4.63 15.79
N GLU A 355 -20.79 5.10 16.79
CA GLU A 355 -20.04 6.35 16.77
C GLU A 355 -18.58 6.11 17.16
N LEU A 356 -17.64 6.95 16.71
CA LEU A 356 -16.21 6.83 17.02
C LEU A 356 -15.90 6.92 18.52
N LYS A 357 -16.81 7.53 19.30
CA LYS A 357 -16.69 7.59 20.77
C LYS A 357 -16.89 6.24 21.45
N ASP A 358 -17.47 5.26 20.76
CA ASP A 358 -17.74 3.92 21.29
C ASP A 358 -16.47 3.04 21.29
N LEU A 359 -15.54 3.30 20.35
CA LEU A 359 -14.33 2.49 20.17
C LEU A 359 -13.54 2.21 21.47
N PRO A 360 -13.29 3.18 22.38
CA PRO A 360 -12.57 2.91 23.62
C PRO A 360 -13.24 1.89 24.56
N GLU A 361 -14.57 1.76 24.47
CA GLU A 361 -15.37 0.83 25.28
C GLU A 361 -15.57 -0.54 24.57
N MET A 362 -15.00 -0.70 23.37
CA MET A 362 -15.12 -1.89 22.53
C MET A 362 -13.74 -2.55 22.27
N PRO A 363 -13.04 -3.00 23.32
CA PRO A 363 -11.68 -3.52 23.20
C PRO A 363 -11.60 -4.77 22.31
N TYR A 364 -12.61 -5.65 22.31
CA TYR A 364 -12.58 -6.87 21.49
C TYR A 364 -12.72 -6.55 19.99
N THR A 365 -13.56 -5.56 19.67
CA THR A 365 -13.75 -5.04 18.32
C THR A 365 -12.50 -4.32 17.82
N GLU A 366 -11.88 -3.47 18.65
CA GLU A 366 -10.59 -2.86 18.29
C GLU A 366 -9.53 -3.94 18.07
N ALA A 367 -9.43 -4.94 18.95
CA ALA A 367 -8.51 -6.06 18.81
C ALA A 367 -8.75 -6.85 17.51
N THR A 368 -10.02 -7.05 17.12
CA THR A 368 -10.39 -7.71 15.86
C THR A 368 -9.92 -6.91 14.65
N ILE A 369 -10.11 -5.59 14.64
CA ILE A 369 -9.63 -4.71 13.57
C ILE A 369 -8.09 -4.78 13.45
N LEU A 370 -7.38 -4.79 14.58
CA LEU A 370 -5.92 -4.92 14.59
C LEU A 370 -5.45 -6.27 14.04
N GLU A 371 -6.17 -7.35 14.36
CA GLU A 371 -5.88 -8.67 13.82
C GLU A 371 -6.18 -8.78 12.32
N VAL A 372 -7.24 -8.13 11.81
CA VAL A 372 -7.46 -8.00 10.36
C VAL A 372 -6.27 -7.29 9.72
N LEU A 373 -5.85 -6.13 10.24
CA LEU A 373 -4.70 -5.39 9.70
C LEU A 373 -3.40 -6.22 9.71
N ARG A 374 -3.20 -7.06 10.73
CA ARG A 374 -2.06 -7.98 10.81
C ARG A 374 -2.14 -9.10 9.78
N ARG A 375 -3.29 -9.77 9.67
CA ARG A 375 -3.48 -10.98 8.86
C ARG A 375 -3.64 -10.68 7.38
N ALA A 376 -4.43 -9.66 7.03
CA ALA A 376 -4.67 -9.25 5.66
C ALA A 376 -3.39 -8.81 4.96
N ASN A 377 -2.46 -8.17 5.70
CA ASN A 377 -1.19 -7.65 5.16
C ASN A 377 -1.36 -6.95 3.81
N VAL A 378 -2.36 -6.07 3.71
CA VAL A 378 -2.78 -5.45 2.43
C VAL A 378 -1.60 -4.89 1.66
N ILE A 379 -0.57 -4.35 2.32
CA ILE A 379 0.71 -3.97 1.68
C ILE A 379 1.88 -4.78 2.27
N ALA A 380 2.01 -6.04 1.85
CA ALA A 380 2.95 -7.01 2.40
C ALA A 380 4.44 -6.59 2.39
N LEU A 381 4.89 -5.86 1.35
CA LEU A 381 6.29 -5.44 1.19
C LEU A 381 6.53 -3.94 1.41
N GLY A 382 5.54 -3.23 1.96
CA GLY A 382 5.53 -1.77 1.99
C GLY A 382 5.85 -1.13 0.63
N ASN A 383 6.11 0.17 0.63
CA ASN A 383 6.62 0.86 -0.55
C ASN A 383 8.15 0.84 -0.55
N SER A 384 8.81 0.56 -1.68
CA SER A 384 10.28 0.58 -1.78
C SER A 384 10.84 1.97 -1.44
N HIS A 385 11.86 2.00 -0.58
CA HIS A 385 12.67 3.18 -0.28
C HIS A 385 13.95 3.16 -1.11
N ALA A 386 14.66 4.29 -1.14
CA ALA A 386 16.02 4.38 -1.65
C ALA A 386 16.91 5.16 -0.67
N THR A 387 18.16 4.74 -0.52
CA THR A 387 19.17 5.48 0.25
C THR A 387 19.61 6.73 -0.50
N LEU A 388 19.57 7.88 0.17
CA LEU A 388 19.99 9.16 -0.40
C LEU A 388 21.52 9.36 -0.37
N ASP A 389 22.21 8.59 0.47
CA ASP A 389 23.67 8.62 0.64
C ASP A 389 24.20 7.24 1.08
N ASP A 390 25.52 7.07 0.99
CA ASP A 390 26.24 5.93 1.57
C ASP A 390 25.98 5.91 3.10
N THR A 391 25.58 4.76 3.66
CA THR A 391 25.17 4.67 5.06
C THR A 391 25.46 3.30 5.66
N GLU A 392 25.24 3.17 6.97
CA GLU A 392 25.36 1.93 7.72
C GLU A 392 23.99 1.52 8.26
N LEU A 393 23.70 0.23 8.22
CA LEU A 393 22.53 -0.34 8.86
C LEU A 393 22.82 -1.74 9.38
N GLY A 394 22.64 -1.95 10.69
CA GLY A 394 22.77 -3.27 11.30
C GLY A 394 24.19 -3.87 11.19
N GLY A 395 25.23 -3.03 11.21
CA GLY A 395 26.62 -3.45 11.01
C GLY A 395 27.01 -3.70 9.55
N TYR A 396 26.16 -3.34 8.59
CA TYR A 396 26.42 -3.48 7.17
C TYR A 396 26.53 -2.14 6.46
N PHE A 397 27.39 -2.08 5.46
CA PHE A 397 27.46 -0.93 4.55
C PHE A 397 26.36 -1.00 3.50
N ILE A 398 25.57 0.07 3.40
CA ILE A 398 24.51 0.25 2.42
C ILE A 398 24.87 1.44 1.51
N PRO A 399 25.24 1.20 0.24
CA PRO A 399 25.56 2.29 -0.68
C PRO A 399 24.38 3.21 -0.95
N LYS A 400 24.67 4.43 -1.39
CA LYS A 400 23.71 5.36 -2.01
C LYS A 400 22.94 4.69 -3.17
N ASP A 401 21.71 5.14 -3.40
CA ASP A 401 20.79 4.66 -4.44
C ASP A 401 20.43 3.17 -4.33
N THR A 402 20.62 2.57 -3.15
CA THR A 402 20.20 1.21 -2.85
C THR A 402 18.72 1.18 -2.56
N HIS A 403 17.98 0.27 -3.21
CA HIS A 403 16.58 0.04 -2.88
C HIS A 403 16.49 -0.61 -1.51
N VAL A 404 15.61 -0.11 -0.64
CA VAL A 404 15.36 -0.68 0.69
C VAL A 404 13.90 -1.08 0.78
N LEU A 405 13.65 -2.37 0.96
CA LEU A 405 12.33 -2.97 0.93
C LEU A 405 11.95 -3.52 2.32
N PRO A 406 10.92 -2.94 2.99
CA PRO A 406 10.44 -3.47 4.26
C PRO A 406 9.56 -4.69 4.03
N ASN A 407 9.93 -5.87 4.53
CA ASN A 407 9.08 -7.04 4.45
C ASN A 407 8.15 -7.12 5.67
N LEU A 408 7.05 -6.35 5.60
CA LEU A 408 6.05 -6.25 6.67
C LEU A 408 5.34 -7.58 6.91
N PHE A 409 5.11 -8.35 5.84
CA PHE A 409 4.55 -9.70 5.95
C PHE A 409 5.44 -10.60 6.81
N ALA A 410 6.76 -10.61 6.58
CA ALA A 410 7.67 -11.40 7.42
C ALA A 410 7.55 -11.04 8.90
N ILE A 411 7.38 -9.76 9.24
CA ILE A 411 7.23 -9.29 10.63
C ILE A 411 5.89 -9.72 11.22
N HIS A 412 4.80 -9.57 10.47
CA HIS A 412 3.46 -9.90 10.94
C HIS A 412 3.18 -11.41 10.98
N MET A 413 4.06 -12.22 10.37
CA MET A 413 3.93 -13.67 10.26
C MET A 413 5.13 -14.42 10.89
N ASP A 414 5.97 -13.71 11.64
CA ASP A 414 7.12 -14.32 12.34
C ASP A 414 6.62 -15.08 13.58
N PRO A 415 6.82 -16.42 13.66
CA PRO A 415 6.45 -17.21 14.83
C PRO A 415 7.25 -16.86 16.09
N ASN A 416 8.37 -16.13 15.98
CA ASN A 416 9.11 -15.62 17.13
C ASN A 416 8.49 -14.33 17.71
N LEU A 417 7.65 -13.64 16.94
CA LEU A 417 6.98 -12.40 17.34
C LEU A 417 5.49 -12.61 17.64
N TRP A 418 4.85 -13.54 16.93
CA TRP A 418 3.43 -13.83 17.03
C TRP A 418 3.20 -15.32 17.31
N ASP A 419 2.44 -15.61 18.37
CA ASP A 419 2.01 -16.97 18.66
C ASP A 419 0.97 -17.42 17.63
N SER A 420 1.15 -18.63 17.05
CA SER A 420 0.37 -19.13 15.92
C SER A 420 0.05 -18.04 14.88
N PRO A 421 1.05 -17.53 14.13
CA PRO A 421 0.87 -16.37 13.24
C PRO A 421 -0.21 -16.61 12.17
N GLU A 422 -0.49 -17.89 11.89
CA GLU A 422 -1.47 -18.35 10.91
C GLU A 422 -2.92 -18.34 11.37
N GLU A 423 -3.15 -18.28 12.66
CA GLU A 423 -4.49 -18.23 13.22
C GLU A 423 -4.98 -16.77 13.28
N PHE A 424 -6.23 -16.56 12.88
CA PHE A 424 -6.93 -15.29 13.07
C PHE A 424 -7.46 -15.26 14.52
N ASN A 425 -6.73 -14.57 15.39
CA ASN A 425 -7.04 -14.53 16.82
C ASN A 425 -6.96 -13.09 17.36
N PRO A 426 -8.10 -12.40 17.57
CA PRO A 426 -8.13 -11.07 18.17
C PRO A 426 -7.55 -10.99 19.58
N ASP A 427 -7.67 -12.05 20.39
CA ASP A 427 -7.25 -12.03 21.80
C ASP A 427 -5.75 -11.75 21.97
N ARG A 428 -4.93 -11.91 20.92
CA ARG A 428 -3.49 -11.56 20.95
C ARG A 428 -3.23 -10.08 21.22
N PHE A 429 -4.21 -9.21 20.95
CA PHE A 429 -4.12 -7.78 21.22
C PHE A 429 -4.75 -7.41 22.57
N LEU A 430 -5.25 -8.37 23.34
CA LEU A 430 -5.92 -8.12 24.62
C LEU A 430 -5.06 -8.58 25.80
N VAL A 431 -4.85 -7.65 26.73
CA VAL A 431 -4.21 -7.92 28.02
C VAL A 431 -5.11 -7.35 29.10
N ASN A 432 -5.68 -8.21 29.94
CA ASN A 432 -6.63 -7.84 31.00
C ASN A 432 -7.81 -7.00 30.48
N GLY A 433 -8.38 -7.39 29.33
CA GLY A 433 -9.51 -6.70 28.71
C GLY A 433 -9.17 -5.36 28.05
N ARG A 434 -7.88 -4.99 27.96
CA ARG A 434 -7.43 -3.75 27.30
C ARG A 434 -6.60 -4.07 26.07
N VAL A 435 -6.72 -3.21 25.06
CA VAL A 435 -5.96 -3.32 23.83
C VAL A 435 -4.50 -2.92 24.06
N VAL A 436 -3.58 -3.84 23.76
CA VAL A 436 -2.13 -3.61 23.81
C VAL A 436 -1.55 -3.93 22.44
N LYS A 437 -0.91 -2.93 21.82
CA LYS A 437 -0.27 -3.05 20.51
C LYS A 437 1.21 -3.38 20.70
N PRO A 438 1.70 -4.55 20.25
CA PRO A 438 3.11 -4.87 20.33
C PRO A 438 3.98 -3.87 19.57
N SER A 439 5.18 -3.59 20.07
CA SER A 439 6.10 -2.63 19.43
C SER A 439 6.68 -3.11 18.10
N PHE A 440 6.39 -4.33 17.65
CA PHE A 440 6.73 -4.82 16.31
C PHE A 440 5.56 -4.74 15.32
N PHE A 441 4.34 -4.48 15.80
CA PHE A 441 3.17 -4.28 14.93
C PHE A 441 3.31 -2.98 14.13
N MET A 442 3.21 -3.06 12.81
CA MET A 442 3.42 -1.92 11.90
C MET A 442 2.63 -2.03 10.56
N PRO A 443 1.29 -2.20 10.58
CA PRO A 443 0.47 -2.32 9.36
C PRO A 443 0.52 -1.08 8.46
N PHE A 444 0.84 0.09 9.02
CA PHE A 444 0.95 1.36 8.31
C PHE A 444 2.40 1.79 8.03
N SER A 445 3.36 0.85 8.12
CA SER A 445 4.80 1.10 8.14
C SER A 445 5.20 2.05 9.30
N VAL A 446 6.42 2.59 9.26
CA VAL A 446 7.00 3.45 10.30
C VAL A 446 7.90 4.55 9.75
N GLY A 447 8.26 5.51 10.60
CA GLY A 447 9.24 6.55 10.31
C GLY A 447 8.69 7.69 9.44
N ARG A 448 9.57 8.34 8.69
CA ARG A 448 9.26 9.59 7.96
C ARG A 448 8.19 9.44 6.87
N ARG A 449 8.02 8.22 6.35
CA ARG A 449 7.10 7.86 5.26
C ARG A 449 5.93 6.99 5.74
N THR A 450 5.63 6.97 7.04
CA THR A 450 4.45 6.27 7.62
C THR A 450 3.17 6.64 6.85
N CYS A 451 2.18 5.75 6.78
CA CYS A 451 0.92 6.07 6.11
C CYS A 451 0.31 7.39 6.62
N VAL A 452 -0.15 8.24 5.70
CA VAL A 452 -0.80 9.52 6.07
C VAL A 452 -2.28 9.31 6.42
N GLY A 453 -2.92 8.25 5.91
CA GLY A 453 -4.34 7.93 6.17
C GLY A 453 -4.59 6.96 7.32
N ASP A 454 -3.58 6.65 8.15
CA ASP A 454 -3.67 5.62 9.20
C ASP A 454 -4.83 5.81 10.21
N SER A 455 -5.11 7.07 10.59
CA SER A 455 -6.26 7.41 11.44
C SER A 455 -7.58 7.25 10.70
N LEU A 456 -7.68 7.75 9.47
CA LEU A 456 -8.87 7.67 8.64
C LEU A 456 -9.26 6.21 8.38
N THR A 457 -8.31 5.36 7.99
CA THR A 457 -8.56 3.92 7.79
C THR A 457 -9.14 3.25 9.04
N LYS A 458 -8.64 3.58 10.24
CA LYS A 458 -9.17 2.99 11.48
C LYS A 458 -10.60 3.45 11.77
N MET A 459 -10.91 4.72 11.49
CA MET A 459 -12.26 5.29 11.66
C MET A 459 -13.24 4.60 10.71
N GLU A 460 -12.88 4.51 9.42
CA GLU A 460 -13.71 3.85 8.41
C GLU A 460 -13.91 2.38 8.76
N VAL A 461 -12.82 1.63 8.97
CA VAL A 461 -12.92 0.20 9.27
C VAL A 461 -13.76 -0.06 10.51
N PHE A 462 -13.62 0.74 11.56
CA PHE A 462 -14.48 0.61 12.75
C PHE A 462 -15.95 0.86 12.41
N LEU A 463 -16.31 2.02 11.87
CA LEU A 463 -17.71 2.40 11.62
C LEU A 463 -18.40 1.47 10.63
N PHE A 464 -17.73 1.06 9.54
CA PHE A 464 -18.29 0.09 8.59
C PHE A 464 -18.50 -1.28 9.25
N LEU A 465 -17.49 -1.79 9.96
CA LEU A 465 -17.55 -3.13 10.55
C LEU A 465 -18.62 -3.23 11.64
N THR A 466 -18.64 -2.27 12.59
CA THR A 466 -19.60 -2.29 13.69
C THR A 466 -21.01 -2.10 13.20
N SER A 467 -21.25 -1.21 12.23
CA SER A 467 -22.60 -0.98 11.72
C SER A 467 -23.10 -2.16 10.89
N LEU A 468 -22.21 -2.82 10.14
CA LEU A 468 -22.52 -4.07 9.43
C LEU A 468 -22.92 -5.17 10.40
N LEU A 469 -22.12 -5.41 11.45
CA LEU A 469 -22.37 -6.47 12.43
C LEU A 469 -23.49 -6.14 13.42
N GLN A 470 -23.82 -4.87 13.62
CA GLN A 470 -24.99 -4.47 14.40
C GLN A 470 -26.29 -4.93 13.71
N GLN A 471 -26.34 -4.88 12.37
CA GLN A 471 -27.55 -5.16 11.61
C GLN A 471 -27.60 -6.57 11.02
N PHE A 472 -26.45 -7.16 10.70
CA PHE A 472 -26.38 -8.41 9.95
C PHE A 472 -25.49 -9.45 10.61
N GLU A 473 -25.88 -10.71 10.42
CA GLU A 473 -25.02 -11.88 10.54
C GLU A 473 -24.51 -12.25 9.14
N LEU A 474 -23.19 -12.30 8.98
CA LEU A 474 -22.50 -12.68 7.75
C LEU A 474 -22.33 -14.19 7.70
N ARG A 475 -22.81 -14.82 6.62
CA ARG A 475 -22.75 -16.26 6.39
C ARG A 475 -22.12 -16.60 5.05
N VAL A 476 -21.48 -17.77 4.98
CA VAL A 476 -21.10 -18.41 3.71
C VAL A 476 -22.39 -18.85 3.02
N PRO A 477 -22.56 -18.63 1.71
CA PRO A 477 -23.72 -19.13 0.96
C PRO A 477 -23.94 -20.64 1.18
N GLU A 478 -25.21 -21.04 1.30
CA GLU A 478 -25.54 -22.45 1.49
C GLU A 478 -25.04 -23.32 0.33
N GLY A 479 -24.38 -24.44 0.66
CA GLY A 479 -23.83 -25.36 -0.32
C GLY A 479 -22.49 -24.94 -0.96
N GLU A 480 -21.90 -23.81 -0.53
CA GLU A 480 -20.54 -23.40 -0.93
C GLU A 480 -19.52 -23.73 0.17
N ASP A 481 -18.30 -24.07 -0.23
CA ASP A 481 -17.17 -24.23 0.71
C ASP A 481 -16.77 -22.86 1.30
N PRO A 482 -16.20 -22.82 2.53
CA PRO A 482 -15.64 -21.60 3.09
C PRO A 482 -14.64 -20.94 2.13
N PRO A 483 -14.71 -19.62 1.91
CA PRO A 483 -13.81 -18.98 0.96
C PRO A 483 -12.33 -19.09 1.38
N SER A 484 -11.44 -19.12 0.39
CA SER A 484 -10.00 -19.23 0.61
C SER A 484 -9.44 -18.01 1.33
N LEU A 485 -8.68 -18.23 2.42
CA LEU A 485 -7.89 -17.20 3.10
C LEU A 485 -6.55 -16.87 2.41
N VAL A 486 -6.25 -17.52 1.28
CA VAL A 486 -5.09 -17.18 0.45
C VAL A 486 -5.43 -15.98 -0.45
N GLY A 487 -4.69 -14.89 -0.28
CA GLY A 487 -4.84 -13.66 -1.07
C GLY A 487 -4.25 -13.73 -2.48
N GLU A 488 -4.67 -12.80 -3.32
CA GLU A 488 -4.06 -12.54 -4.63
C GLU A 488 -3.05 -11.40 -4.51
N THR A 489 -1.80 -11.68 -4.88
CA THR A 489 -0.70 -10.71 -4.73
C THR A 489 -0.58 -9.80 -5.95
N HIS A 490 -0.88 -8.52 -5.76
CA HIS A 490 -0.54 -7.43 -6.67
C HIS A 490 0.35 -6.41 -5.92
N VAL A 491 0.20 -5.11 -6.21
CA VAL A 491 0.75 -4.04 -5.35
C VAL A 491 0.15 -4.13 -3.94
N SER A 492 -1.12 -4.50 -3.85
CA SER A 492 -1.84 -4.89 -2.64
C SER A 492 -2.12 -6.40 -2.62
N VAL A 493 -2.34 -6.95 -1.42
CA VAL A 493 -2.86 -8.31 -1.21
C VAL A 493 -4.36 -8.23 -1.03
N THR A 494 -5.12 -8.68 -2.02
CA THR A 494 -6.59 -8.69 -2.01
C THR A 494 -7.11 -10.09 -1.71
N ALA A 495 -8.32 -10.21 -1.19
CA ALA A 495 -8.98 -11.51 -1.11
C ALA A 495 -9.30 -12.01 -2.54
N LYS A 496 -9.34 -13.33 -2.73
CA LYS A 496 -9.94 -13.89 -3.95
C LYS A 496 -11.43 -13.56 -3.97
N PRO A 497 -12.05 -13.28 -5.13
CA PRO A 497 -13.48 -12.99 -5.18
C PRO A 497 -14.31 -14.07 -4.48
N PHE A 498 -15.15 -13.65 -3.54
CA PHE A 498 -16.02 -14.53 -2.76
C PHE A 498 -17.39 -13.89 -2.57
N LYS A 499 -18.39 -14.74 -2.34
CA LYS A 499 -19.74 -14.31 -1.99
C LYS A 499 -19.99 -14.46 -0.50
N ILE A 500 -20.86 -13.61 0.02
CA ILE A 500 -21.41 -13.73 1.37
C ILE A 500 -22.93 -13.55 1.33
N CYS A 501 -23.60 -14.04 2.36
CA CYS A 501 -24.98 -13.71 2.68
C CYS A 501 -24.99 -12.80 3.91
N ALA A 502 -25.57 -11.61 3.80
CA ALA A 502 -25.80 -10.71 4.94
C ALA A 502 -27.24 -10.89 5.42
N VAL A 503 -27.44 -11.65 6.49
CA VAL A 503 -28.77 -11.99 7.03
C VAL A 503 -29.11 -11.00 8.15
N PRO A 504 -30.26 -10.31 8.12
CA PRO A 504 -30.66 -9.42 9.21
C PRO A 504 -30.67 -10.14 10.57
N ARG A 505 -30.15 -9.49 11.61
CA ARG A 505 -30.16 -10.04 12.97
C ARG A 505 -31.55 -9.91 13.59
N GLU A 506 -32.03 -10.99 14.20
CA GLU A 506 -33.18 -10.90 15.11
C GLU A 506 -32.72 -10.19 16.38
N GLN A 507 -33.17 -8.95 16.57
CA GLN A 507 -32.89 -8.21 17.79
C GLN A 507 -33.89 -8.66 18.85
N GLU A 508 -33.43 -9.36 19.89
CA GLU A 508 -34.24 -9.53 21.10
C GLU A 508 -34.51 -8.13 21.66
N LEU A 509 -35.76 -7.67 21.54
CA LEU A 509 -36.24 -6.49 22.26
C LEU A 509 -36.06 -6.79 23.74
N SER A 510 -35.01 -6.25 24.35
CA SER A 510 -34.84 -6.32 25.80
C SER A 510 -36.00 -5.57 26.45
N SER A 511 -36.98 -6.33 26.93
CA SER A 511 -38.17 -5.87 27.65
C SER A 511 -37.84 -5.26 29.00
#